data_AF-A0AAE3SB33-F1
#
_entry.id   AF-A0AAE3SB33-F1
#
_cell.length_a   1.000
_cell.length_b   1.000
_cell.length_c   1.000
_cell.angle_alpha   90.00
_cell.angle_beta   90.00
_cell.angle_gamma   90.00
#
_symmetry.space_group_name_H-M   'P 1'
#
loop_
_entity.id
_entity.type
_entity.pdbx_description
1 polymer ?
#
loop_
_entity_poly.entity_id
_entity_poly.type
_entity_poly.pdbx_seq_one_letter_code
_entity_poly.pdbx_strand_id
1 'polypeptide(L)'
;MKLTALLTAAAFALTACGVPQSQINPKGGMSQPRPINTGFTVAPSNVPSGPLVDTFAVNFLNSIQARSIAERREYCGYFFIDAAGLLQGTPPRPGTFAGCDMPAPAAGQGIVASYHTHGAYGRAYDNEVPSVIDLASDFQFGIDGYVSTPGGRVWLVDFQTQSTRQLCGLRCVTSDPGFVPQNEAGVRQSYSIETLQRRFAGFS
;
A
#
# COMPACT_ATOMS: atom_id res chain seq x y z
N MET A 1 -36.67 67.56 22.19
CA MET A 1 -35.21 67.35 22.21
C MET A 1 -34.95 65.90 22.62
N LYS A 2 -34.14 65.17 21.84
CA LYS A 2 -33.64 63.78 22.07
C LYS A 2 -34.64 62.65 21.79
N LEU A 3 -34.31 61.54 21.12
CA LEU A 3 -33.25 61.17 20.17
C LEU A 3 -33.75 59.84 19.57
N THR A 4 -33.90 59.74 18.26
CA THR A 4 -34.33 58.52 17.55
C THR A 4 -33.19 57.50 17.59
N ALA A 5 -33.37 56.37 18.26
CA ALA A 5 -32.41 55.27 18.25
C ALA A 5 -32.79 54.28 17.13
N LEU A 6 -32.03 54.30 16.05
CA LEU A 6 -32.02 53.26 15.01
C LEU A 6 -31.31 52.02 15.58
N LEU A 7 -32.07 50.96 15.84
CA LEU A 7 -31.51 49.62 16.07
C LEU A 7 -31.23 48.98 14.70
N THR A 8 -29.97 48.97 14.30
CA THR A 8 -29.45 48.18 13.20
C THR A 8 -29.38 46.70 13.62
N ALA A 9 -30.26 45.87 13.06
CA ALA A 9 -30.15 44.42 13.17
C ALA A 9 -29.00 43.95 12.27
N ALA A 10 -27.88 43.55 12.89
CA ALA A 10 -26.80 42.87 12.19
C ALA A 10 -27.25 41.44 11.85
N ALA A 11 -27.51 41.18 10.57
CA ALA A 11 -27.70 39.82 10.08
C ALA A 11 -26.33 39.11 10.09
N PHE A 12 -26.13 38.22 11.06
CA PHE A 12 -25.02 37.28 11.03
C PHE A 12 -25.27 36.27 9.90
N ALA A 13 -24.58 36.47 8.78
CA ALA A 13 -24.46 35.43 7.76
C ALA A 13 -23.70 34.25 8.39
N LEU A 14 -24.40 33.16 8.69
CA LEU A 14 -23.79 31.86 8.96
C LEU A 14 -23.12 31.41 7.66
N THR A 15 -21.84 31.74 7.51
CA THR A 15 -20.97 31.10 6.53
C THR A 15 -20.81 29.65 6.97
N ALA A 16 -21.64 28.77 6.40
CA ALA A 16 -21.35 27.35 6.41
C ALA A 16 -19.97 27.17 5.78
N CYS A 17 -18.97 26.83 6.61
CA CYS A 17 -17.71 26.31 6.12
C CYS A 17 -18.06 25.01 5.39
N GLY A 18 -18.21 25.10 4.06
CA GLY A 18 -18.25 23.93 3.21
C GLY A 18 -16.93 23.20 3.39
N VAL A 19 -16.95 22.15 4.22
CA VAL A 19 -15.87 21.18 4.30
C VAL A 19 -15.75 20.61 2.89
N PRO A 20 -14.62 20.80 2.18
CA PRO A 20 -14.43 20.12 0.92
C PRO A 20 -14.46 18.63 1.24
N GLN A 21 -15.46 17.91 0.75
CA GLN A 21 -15.43 16.46 0.74
C GLN A 21 -14.24 16.07 -0.15
N SER A 22 -13.09 15.80 0.46
CA SER A 22 -12.03 15.06 -0.20
C SER A 22 -12.66 13.77 -0.73
N GLN A 23 -12.74 13.65 -2.05
CA GLN A 23 -13.04 12.40 -2.71
C GLN A 23 -11.85 11.47 -2.41
N ILE A 24 -11.96 10.71 -1.31
CA ILE A 24 -11.00 9.68 -0.95
C ILE A 24 -11.17 8.59 -1.99
N ASN A 25 -10.29 8.58 -3.00
CA ASN A 25 -10.12 7.40 -3.82
C ASN A 25 -9.12 6.51 -3.08
N PRO A 26 -9.53 5.42 -2.40
CA PRO A 26 -8.71 4.79 -1.37
C PRO A 26 -7.46 4.07 -1.89
N LYS A 27 -7.27 4.02 -3.21
CA LYS A 27 -6.14 3.35 -3.88
C LYS A 27 -5.50 4.15 -5.03
N GLY A 28 -5.81 5.44 -5.16
CA GLY A 28 -5.22 6.27 -6.21
C GLY A 28 -5.85 7.65 -6.35
N GLY A 29 -5.35 8.63 -5.60
CA GLY A 29 -5.78 10.04 -5.73
C GLY A 29 -5.02 11.03 -4.87
N MET A 30 -3.92 11.57 -5.42
CA MET A 30 -3.21 12.82 -5.09
C MET A 30 -2.84 13.13 -3.62
N SER A 31 -1.58 12.83 -3.28
CA SER A 31 -0.67 13.80 -2.67
C SER A 31 0.61 13.74 -3.50
N GLN A 32 1.13 14.88 -3.96
CA GLN A 32 2.32 14.91 -4.80
C GLN A 32 3.45 14.08 -4.14
N PRO A 33 4.11 13.16 -4.86
CA PRO A 33 5.31 12.52 -4.35
C PRO A 33 6.32 13.62 -4.05
N ARG A 34 6.76 13.72 -2.80
CA ARG A 34 7.97 14.49 -2.49
C ARG A 34 9.10 13.97 -3.38
N PRO A 35 10.04 14.83 -3.82
CA PRO A 35 11.11 14.42 -4.71
C PRO A 35 11.81 13.16 -4.15
N ILE A 36 11.82 12.12 -4.97
CA ILE A 36 12.47 10.82 -4.72
C ILE A 36 13.94 11.12 -4.49
N ASN A 37 14.42 10.92 -3.27
CA ASN A 37 15.83 11.07 -2.97
C ASN A 37 16.53 9.79 -3.43
N THR A 38 17.01 9.78 -4.67
CA THR A 38 17.59 8.62 -5.38
C THR A 38 18.89 8.06 -4.78
N GLY A 39 19.26 8.48 -3.55
CA GLY A 39 20.45 8.02 -2.84
C GLY A 39 20.20 7.52 -1.42
N PHE A 40 18.95 7.46 -0.96
CA PHE A 40 18.63 6.92 0.37
C PHE A 40 18.17 5.46 0.24
N THR A 41 19.01 4.53 0.67
CA THR A 41 18.58 3.15 0.95
C THR A 41 18.75 2.92 2.45
N VAL A 42 17.69 2.41 3.09
CA VAL A 42 17.79 1.90 4.46
C VAL A 42 18.28 0.45 4.49
N ALA A 43 18.25 -0.24 3.35
CA ALA A 43 18.73 -1.61 3.23
C ALA A 43 20.27 -1.62 3.27
N PRO A 44 20.90 -2.44 4.14
CA PRO A 44 22.34 -2.61 4.10
C PRO A 44 22.85 -3.11 2.74
N SER A 45 24.06 -2.72 2.35
CA SER A 45 24.65 -3.02 1.03
C SER A 45 24.89 -4.51 0.74
N ASN A 46 24.87 -5.38 1.76
CA ASN A 46 25.06 -6.83 1.65
C ASN A 46 23.79 -7.62 2.01
N VAL A 47 22.63 -6.98 1.94
CA VAL A 47 21.35 -7.63 2.26
C VAL A 47 21.01 -8.70 1.23
N PRO A 48 20.52 -9.88 1.66
CA PRO A 48 19.98 -10.87 0.74
C PRO A 48 18.86 -10.28 -0.11
N SER A 49 18.86 -10.58 -1.40
CA SER A 49 17.80 -10.22 -2.34
C SER A 49 17.49 -11.40 -3.27
N GLY A 50 16.45 -11.26 -4.08
CA GLY A 50 16.10 -12.25 -5.09
C GLY A 50 15.45 -13.52 -4.49
N PRO A 51 15.69 -14.72 -5.07
CA PRO A 51 14.86 -15.90 -4.83
C PRO A 51 14.69 -16.34 -3.37
N LEU A 52 15.69 -16.09 -2.52
CA LEU A 52 15.63 -16.43 -1.10
C LEU A 52 14.61 -15.56 -0.36
N VAL A 53 14.63 -14.24 -0.60
CA VAL A 53 13.66 -13.31 0.00
C VAL A 53 12.29 -13.47 -0.64
N ASP A 54 12.22 -13.68 -1.96
CA ASP A 54 10.96 -13.98 -2.68
C ASP A 54 10.25 -15.19 -2.05
N THR A 55 10.98 -16.29 -1.81
CA THR A 55 10.42 -17.51 -1.20
C THR A 55 9.95 -17.28 0.24
N PHE A 56 10.76 -16.56 1.03
CA PHE A 56 10.39 -16.19 2.39
C PHE A 56 9.12 -15.35 2.41
N ALA A 57 9.04 -14.34 1.55
CA ALA A 57 7.91 -13.43 1.44
C ALA A 57 6.62 -14.16 1.07
N VAL A 58 6.66 -15.04 0.07
CA VAL A 58 5.49 -15.85 -0.33
C VAL A 58 5.00 -16.71 0.85
N ASN A 59 5.90 -17.40 1.55
CA ASN A 59 5.55 -18.24 2.69
C ASN A 59 4.98 -17.42 3.86
N PHE A 60 5.61 -16.29 4.17
CA PHE A 60 5.18 -15.40 5.24
C PHE A 60 3.80 -14.81 4.94
N LEU A 61 3.59 -14.26 3.74
CA LEU A 61 2.31 -13.69 3.33
C LEU A 61 1.21 -14.77 3.32
N ASN A 62 1.51 -15.99 2.88
CA ASN A 62 0.55 -17.09 2.95
C ASN A 62 0.13 -17.40 4.40
N SER A 63 1.08 -17.35 5.35
CA SER A 63 0.80 -17.63 6.76
C SER A 63 -0.16 -16.63 7.42
N ILE A 64 -0.22 -15.39 6.91
CA ILE A 64 -1.07 -14.32 7.46
C ILE A 64 -2.32 -14.05 6.61
N GLN A 65 -2.40 -14.58 5.39
CA GLN A 65 -3.48 -14.26 4.47
C GLN A 65 -4.87 -14.65 5.01
N ALA A 66 -5.00 -15.84 5.61
CA ALA A 66 -6.30 -16.29 6.12
C ALA A 66 -6.89 -15.31 7.14
N ARG A 67 -6.04 -14.78 8.04
CA ARG A 67 -6.42 -13.76 9.02
C ARG A 67 -6.78 -12.43 8.37
N SER A 68 -5.95 -11.98 7.44
CA SER A 68 -6.14 -10.75 6.66
C SER A 68 -7.49 -10.72 5.93
N ILE A 69 -7.86 -11.83 5.28
CA ILE A 69 -9.16 -12.01 4.62
C ILE A 69 -10.30 -12.02 5.64
N ALA A 70 -10.19 -12.86 6.68
CA ALA A 70 -11.26 -13.00 7.68
C ALA A 70 -11.58 -11.68 8.38
N GLU A 71 -10.56 -10.88 8.68
CA GLU A 71 -10.70 -9.59 9.33
C GLU A 71 -10.93 -8.42 8.35
N ARG A 72 -10.94 -8.71 7.04
CA ARG A 72 -11.15 -7.74 5.96
C ARG A 72 -10.25 -6.52 6.09
N ARG A 73 -8.96 -6.73 6.33
CA ARG A 73 -7.98 -5.65 6.51
C ARG A 73 -6.60 -6.04 6.05
N GLU A 74 -5.82 -5.03 5.74
CA GLU A 74 -4.41 -5.19 5.47
C GLU A 74 -3.63 -5.50 6.75
N TYR A 75 -2.58 -6.29 6.60
CA TYR A 75 -1.56 -6.53 7.59
C TYR A 75 -0.21 -6.18 6.98
N CYS A 76 0.59 -5.37 7.66
CA CYS A 76 1.86 -4.88 7.14
C CYS A 76 3.01 -5.01 8.13
N GLY A 77 4.22 -4.89 7.61
CA GLY A 77 5.45 -4.92 8.40
C GLY A 77 6.70 -4.82 7.54
N TYR A 78 7.83 -5.19 8.13
CA TYR A 78 9.12 -5.27 7.44
C TYR A 78 9.70 -6.67 7.55
N PHE A 79 10.38 -7.09 6.49
CA PHE A 79 11.36 -8.15 6.56
C PHE A 79 12.71 -7.54 6.92
N PHE A 80 13.47 -8.21 7.79
CA PHE A 80 14.76 -7.75 8.27
C PHE A 80 15.71 -8.92 8.57
N ILE A 81 17.01 -8.63 8.61
CA ILE A 81 18.02 -9.56 9.10
C ILE A 81 18.24 -9.32 10.59
N ASP A 82 18.04 -10.35 11.41
CA ASP A 82 18.26 -10.27 12.86
C ASP A 82 19.75 -10.34 13.23
N ALA A 83 20.05 -10.23 14.53
CA ALA A 83 21.42 -10.27 15.03
C ALA A 83 22.13 -11.62 14.81
N ALA A 84 21.39 -12.70 14.53
CA ALA A 84 21.94 -14.01 14.18
C ALA A 84 22.14 -14.16 12.67
N GLY A 85 21.82 -13.15 11.86
CA GLY A 85 21.94 -13.20 10.41
C GLY A 85 20.76 -13.89 9.72
N LEU A 86 19.64 -14.09 10.41
CA LEU A 86 18.47 -14.78 9.87
C LEU A 86 17.43 -13.79 9.34
N LEU A 87 16.78 -14.15 8.24
CA LEU A 87 15.65 -13.40 7.68
C LEU A 87 14.41 -13.61 8.55
N GLN A 88 13.86 -12.51 9.05
CA GLN A 88 12.70 -12.47 9.93
C GLN A 88 11.66 -11.46 9.41
N GLY A 89 10.41 -11.62 9.83
CA GLY A 89 9.37 -10.62 9.65
C GLY A 89 9.02 -9.96 10.98
N THR A 90 8.81 -8.65 10.99
CA THR A 90 8.22 -7.99 12.16
C THR A 90 6.84 -8.58 12.44
N PRO A 91 6.33 -8.55 13.68
CA PRO A 91 4.94 -8.90 13.96
C PRO A 91 3.98 -8.14 13.03
N PRO A 92 3.03 -8.81 12.36
CA PRO A 92 2.10 -8.14 11.45
C PRO A 92 1.26 -7.09 12.18
N ARG A 93 1.37 -5.84 11.76
CA ARG A 93 0.56 -4.74 12.29
C ARG A 93 -0.78 -4.67 11.55
N PRO A 94 -1.92 -4.57 12.25
CA PRO A 94 -3.21 -4.43 11.60
C PRO A 94 -3.36 -3.03 10.98
N GLY A 95 -3.80 -3.00 9.73
CA GLY A 95 -4.20 -1.81 9.00
C GLY A 95 -5.73 -1.67 8.92
N THR A 96 -6.16 -1.04 7.84
CA THR A 96 -7.57 -0.81 7.45
C THR A 96 -7.93 -1.71 6.25
N PHE A 97 -9.11 -1.52 5.67
CA PHE A 97 -9.51 -2.24 4.46
C PHE A 97 -8.64 -1.90 3.23
N ALA A 98 -8.05 -0.69 3.18
CA ALA A 98 -7.41 -0.16 1.98
C ALA A 98 -6.06 0.53 2.27
N GLY A 99 -5.41 0.18 3.38
CA GLY A 99 -4.11 0.74 3.71
C GLY A 99 -3.61 0.27 5.06
N CYS A 100 -2.30 0.34 5.25
CA CYS A 100 -1.64 -0.04 6.48
C CYS A 100 -0.47 0.91 6.78
N ASP A 101 -0.56 1.65 7.87
CA ASP A 101 0.46 2.63 8.23
C ASP A 101 1.59 1.96 9.03
N MET A 102 2.83 2.10 8.54
CA MET A 102 4.05 1.72 9.26
C MET A 102 4.87 2.95 9.63
N PRO A 103 5.57 2.94 10.78
CA PRO A 103 6.63 3.92 11.03
C PRO A 103 7.66 3.84 9.90
N ALA A 104 8.16 4.99 9.46
CA ALA A 104 9.20 5.03 8.43
C ALA A 104 10.41 4.16 8.84
N PRO A 105 10.95 3.34 7.93
CA PRO A 105 12.11 2.52 8.23
C PRO A 105 13.33 3.42 8.38
N ALA A 106 14.26 3.03 9.26
CA ALA A 106 15.49 3.76 9.54
C ALA A 106 16.71 2.89 9.20
N ALA A 107 17.78 3.55 8.73
CA ALA A 107 19.06 2.88 8.50
C ALA A 107 19.58 2.21 9.79
N GLY A 108 20.21 1.05 9.64
CA GLY A 108 20.75 0.27 10.76
C GLY A 108 19.75 -0.70 11.40
N GLN A 109 18.48 -0.72 10.97
CA GLN A 109 17.48 -1.70 11.44
C GLN A 109 17.57 -3.07 10.76
N GLY A 110 18.45 -3.22 9.77
CA GLY A 110 18.58 -4.47 9.00
C GLY A 110 17.39 -4.76 8.08
N ILE A 111 16.52 -3.77 7.82
CA ILE A 111 15.34 -3.91 6.96
C ILE A 111 15.77 -4.23 5.53
N VAL A 112 15.14 -5.25 4.96
CA VAL A 112 15.41 -5.72 3.59
C VAL A 112 14.27 -5.41 2.64
N ALA A 113 13.03 -5.46 3.13
CA ALA A 113 11.85 -5.18 2.35
C ALA A 113 10.65 -4.82 3.24
N SER A 114 9.67 -4.12 2.68
CA SER A 114 8.32 -4.00 3.26
C SER A 114 7.48 -5.23 2.89
N TYR A 115 6.40 -5.46 3.62
CA TYR A 115 5.36 -6.39 3.20
C TYR A 115 3.98 -5.87 3.58
N HIS A 116 2.96 -6.21 2.78
CA HIS A 116 1.57 -6.15 3.19
C HIS A 116 0.64 -7.13 2.45
N THR A 117 -0.56 -7.30 3.00
CA THR A 117 -1.68 -8.03 2.38
C THR A 117 -2.77 -7.05 1.97
N HIS A 118 -3.53 -7.31 0.92
CA HIS A 118 -4.70 -6.51 0.54
C HIS A 118 -6.03 -6.90 1.22
N GLY A 119 -6.03 -7.82 2.19
CA GLY A 119 -7.25 -8.17 2.92
C GLY A 119 -8.20 -9.05 2.12
N ALA A 120 -9.50 -8.82 2.34
CA ALA A 120 -10.57 -9.50 1.61
C ALA A 120 -10.85 -8.84 0.25
N TYR A 121 -11.45 -9.61 -0.65
CA TYR A 121 -11.95 -9.10 -1.91
C TYR A 121 -13.01 -8.01 -1.69
N GLY A 122 -12.86 -6.90 -2.42
CA GLY A 122 -13.82 -5.81 -2.47
C GLY A 122 -14.16 -5.46 -3.91
N ARG A 123 -15.42 -5.65 -4.32
CA ARG A 123 -15.87 -5.43 -5.71
C ARG A 123 -15.64 -4.01 -6.23
N ALA A 124 -15.62 -3.02 -5.33
CA ALA A 124 -15.42 -1.61 -5.67
C ALA A 124 -13.93 -1.21 -5.77
N TYR A 125 -13.01 -2.17 -5.65
CA TYR A 125 -11.59 -1.90 -5.55
C TYR A 125 -10.81 -2.84 -6.48
N ASP A 126 -9.76 -2.30 -7.07
CA ASP A 126 -8.76 -3.10 -7.77
C ASP A 126 -7.77 -3.68 -6.75
N ASN A 127 -8.16 -4.80 -6.14
CA ASN A 127 -7.40 -5.44 -5.06
C ASN A 127 -6.31 -6.41 -5.56
N GLU A 128 -6.18 -6.59 -6.88
CA GLU A 128 -5.31 -7.62 -7.46
C GLU A 128 -3.95 -7.11 -7.96
N VAL A 129 -3.68 -5.81 -7.82
CA VAL A 129 -2.37 -5.19 -8.15
C VAL A 129 -1.96 -4.19 -7.07
N PRO A 130 -0.65 -4.01 -6.79
CA PRO A 130 -0.16 -2.96 -5.90
C PRO A 130 -0.65 -1.57 -6.30
N SER A 131 -0.82 -0.70 -5.32
CA SER A 131 -1.22 0.69 -5.51
C SER A 131 -0.03 1.57 -5.96
N VAL A 132 -0.32 2.78 -6.45
CA VAL A 132 0.75 3.76 -6.77
C VAL A 132 1.52 4.17 -5.50
N ILE A 133 0.84 4.25 -4.36
CA ILE A 133 1.46 4.68 -3.10
C ILE A 133 2.38 3.59 -2.54
N ASP A 134 2.07 2.30 -2.77
CA ASP A 134 2.92 1.17 -2.39
C ASP A 134 4.30 1.33 -3.04
N LEU A 135 4.34 1.46 -4.37
CA LEU A 135 5.57 1.64 -5.14
C LEU A 135 6.31 2.91 -4.72
N ALA A 136 5.60 4.04 -4.64
CA ALA A 136 6.23 5.32 -4.32
C ALA A 136 6.90 5.33 -2.95
N SER A 137 6.28 4.69 -1.94
CA SER A 137 6.82 4.57 -0.59
C SER A 137 8.08 3.69 -0.57
N ASP A 138 8.04 2.51 -1.18
CA ASP A 138 9.19 1.60 -1.23
C ASP A 138 10.38 2.23 -1.99
N PHE A 139 10.10 2.93 -3.09
CA PHE A 139 11.13 3.66 -3.85
C PHE A 139 11.71 4.84 -3.06
N GLN A 140 10.89 5.52 -2.26
CA GLN A 140 11.35 6.61 -1.40
C GLN A 140 12.34 6.13 -0.33
N PHE A 141 12.14 4.92 0.20
CA PHE A 141 13.03 4.33 1.22
C PHE A 141 14.16 3.48 0.64
N GLY A 142 14.15 3.25 -0.68
CA GLY A 142 15.14 2.43 -1.38
C GLY A 142 15.13 0.99 -0.87
N ILE A 143 13.94 0.42 -0.72
CA ILE A 143 13.70 -0.98 -0.30
C ILE A 143 12.76 -1.67 -1.26
N ASP A 144 12.87 -2.99 -1.35
CA ASP A 144 11.85 -3.79 -2.02
C ASP A 144 10.57 -3.86 -1.17
N GLY A 145 9.47 -4.32 -1.78
CA GLY A 145 8.20 -4.56 -1.09
C GLY A 145 7.50 -5.80 -1.60
N TYR A 146 6.70 -6.44 -0.76
CA TYR A 146 5.94 -7.64 -1.13
C TYR A 146 4.46 -7.50 -0.81
N VAL A 147 3.61 -7.79 -1.80
CA VAL A 147 2.16 -7.61 -1.68
C VAL A 147 1.43 -8.90 -2.01
N SER A 148 0.56 -9.36 -1.12
CA SER A 148 -0.39 -10.47 -1.41
C SER A 148 -1.81 -9.97 -1.65
N THR A 149 -2.51 -10.60 -2.59
CA THR A 149 -3.84 -10.18 -3.04
C THR A 149 -4.93 -11.19 -2.67
N PRO A 150 -6.22 -10.79 -2.62
CA PRO A 150 -7.33 -11.70 -2.34
C PRO A 150 -7.44 -12.88 -3.31
N GLY A 151 -7.08 -12.69 -4.59
CA GLY A 151 -7.00 -13.77 -5.58
C GLY A 151 -5.84 -14.74 -5.34
N GLY A 152 -4.98 -14.48 -4.35
CA GLY A 152 -3.84 -15.29 -3.97
C GLY A 152 -2.58 -15.01 -4.79
N ARG A 153 -2.49 -13.85 -5.49
CA ARG A 153 -1.25 -13.44 -6.17
C ARG A 153 -0.24 -12.93 -5.14
N VAL A 154 1.03 -12.98 -5.50
CA VAL A 154 2.10 -12.27 -4.79
C VAL A 154 2.87 -11.42 -5.78
N TRP A 155 3.12 -10.17 -5.39
CA TRP A 155 3.86 -9.17 -6.14
C TRP A 155 5.14 -8.78 -5.42
N LEU A 156 6.20 -8.54 -6.18
CA LEU A 156 7.40 -7.84 -5.74
C LEU A 156 7.33 -6.42 -6.26
N VAL A 157 7.53 -5.45 -5.39
CA VAL A 157 7.92 -4.06 -5.70
C VAL A 157 9.44 -4.03 -5.65
N ASP A 158 10.06 -3.70 -6.77
CA ASP A 158 11.51 -3.70 -6.96
C ASP A 158 11.97 -2.24 -7.10
N PHE A 159 12.71 -1.75 -6.10
CA PHE A 159 13.13 -0.34 -6.08
C PHE A 159 14.23 -0.03 -7.10
N GLN A 160 15.03 -1.03 -7.49
CA GLN A 160 16.14 -0.85 -8.42
C GLN A 160 15.62 -0.59 -9.83
N THR A 161 14.61 -1.35 -10.23
CA THR A 161 13.94 -1.23 -11.54
C THR A 161 12.78 -0.24 -11.54
N GLN A 162 12.42 0.29 -10.37
CA GLN A 162 11.27 1.16 -10.14
C GLN A 162 9.98 0.60 -10.75
N SER A 163 9.75 -0.69 -10.52
CA SER A 163 8.62 -1.43 -11.06
C SER A 163 8.05 -2.41 -10.03
N THR A 164 6.87 -2.95 -10.30
CA THR A 164 6.37 -4.14 -9.64
C THR A 164 6.22 -5.28 -10.64
N ARG A 165 6.50 -6.51 -10.23
CA ARG A 165 6.32 -7.73 -11.01
C ARG A 165 5.62 -8.80 -10.19
N GLN A 166 4.79 -9.59 -10.85
CA GLN A 166 4.12 -10.71 -10.21
C GLN A 166 5.14 -11.84 -9.97
N LEU A 167 5.28 -12.30 -8.73
CA LEU A 167 6.08 -13.48 -8.39
C LEU A 167 5.32 -14.75 -8.72
N CYS A 168 4.04 -14.79 -8.37
CA CYS A 168 3.16 -15.92 -8.62
C CYS A 168 1.69 -15.49 -8.73
N GLY A 169 0.92 -16.28 -9.48
CA GLY A 169 -0.45 -15.93 -9.91
C GLY A 169 -1.55 -16.33 -8.94
N LEU A 170 -2.78 -16.40 -9.47
CA LEU A 170 -3.95 -16.79 -8.69
C LEU A 170 -3.71 -18.10 -7.93
N ARG A 171 -4.21 -18.15 -6.69
CA ARG A 171 -4.13 -19.30 -5.79
C ARG A 171 -2.69 -19.73 -5.44
N CYS A 172 -1.70 -18.85 -5.60
CA CYS A 172 -0.35 -19.11 -5.10
C CYS A 172 -0.30 -19.11 -3.57
N VAL A 173 -0.97 -18.13 -2.95
CA VAL A 173 -1.24 -18.09 -1.51
C VAL A 173 -2.73 -18.23 -1.25
N THR A 174 -3.11 -18.39 0.02
CA THR A 174 -4.51 -18.51 0.46
C THR A 174 -5.37 -17.42 -0.17
N SER A 175 -6.32 -17.84 -1.02
CA SER A 175 -7.26 -16.94 -1.69
C SER A 175 -8.51 -16.72 -0.85
N ASP A 176 -9.11 -15.55 -0.98
CA ASP A 176 -10.43 -15.25 -0.42
C ASP A 176 -11.49 -16.17 -1.07
N PRO A 177 -12.26 -16.94 -0.28
CA PRO A 177 -13.37 -17.73 -0.82
C PRO A 177 -14.41 -16.90 -1.57
N GLY A 178 -14.55 -15.62 -1.23
CA GLY A 178 -15.41 -14.65 -1.90
C GLY A 178 -14.77 -13.95 -3.11
N PHE A 179 -13.54 -14.30 -3.49
CA PHE A 179 -12.88 -13.73 -4.67
C PHE A 179 -13.65 -14.05 -5.94
N VAL A 180 -14.03 -13.01 -6.67
CA VAL A 180 -14.64 -13.13 -8.00
C VAL A 180 -13.64 -12.57 -9.01
N PRO A 181 -13.04 -13.43 -9.87
CA PRO A 181 -12.11 -12.99 -10.89
C PRO A 181 -12.80 -12.01 -11.85
N GLN A 182 -12.25 -10.80 -11.97
CA GLN A 182 -12.81 -9.75 -12.85
C GLN A 182 -11.70 -9.14 -13.67
N ASN A 183 -11.83 -9.22 -14.99
CA ASN A 183 -10.84 -8.70 -15.93
C ASN A 183 -9.41 -9.23 -15.66
N GLU A 184 -9.28 -10.50 -15.28
CA GLU A 184 -7.98 -11.12 -15.00
C GLU A 184 -7.01 -11.07 -16.18
N ALA A 185 -7.54 -11.14 -17.41
CA ALA A 185 -6.75 -10.98 -18.63
C ALA A 185 -6.12 -9.58 -18.76
N GLY A 186 -6.68 -8.58 -18.07
CA GLY A 186 -6.15 -7.22 -17.98
C GLY A 186 -5.09 -7.03 -16.89
N VAL A 187 -4.83 -8.04 -16.05
CA VAL A 187 -3.74 -8.01 -15.06
C VAL A 187 -2.43 -8.40 -15.75
N ARG A 188 -1.55 -7.42 -15.94
CA ARG A 188 -0.24 -7.58 -16.58
C ARG A 188 0.74 -8.23 -15.60
N GLN A 189 1.79 -8.88 -16.08
CA GLN A 189 2.81 -9.47 -15.19
C GLN A 189 3.71 -8.43 -14.51
N SER A 190 3.68 -7.17 -14.94
CA SER A 190 4.46 -6.08 -14.35
C SER A 190 3.84 -4.71 -14.62
N TYR A 191 4.08 -3.77 -13.71
CA TYR A 191 3.65 -2.38 -13.79
C TYR A 191 4.77 -1.42 -13.33
N SER A 192 4.86 -0.26 -13.98
CA SER A 192 5.50 0.94 -13.43
C SER A 192 4.46 1.85 -12.76
N ILE A 193 4.90 2.86 -12.01
CA ILE A 193 4.03 3.93 -11.46
C ILE A 193 3.10 4.48 -12.54
N GLU A 194 3.65 4.82 -13.72
CA GLU A 194 2.89 5.42 -14.81
C GLU A 194 1.77 4.49 -15.32
N THR A 195 2.06 3.19 -15.43
CA THR A 195 1.06 2.21 -15.87
C THR A 195 0.01 1.92 -14.80
N LEU A 196 0.37 1.99 -13.51
CA LEU A 196 -0.58 1.89 -12.41
C LEU A 196 -1.50 3.11 -12.39
N GLN A 197 -0.95 4.32 -12.56
CA GLN A 197 -1.74 5.55 -12.65
C GLN A 197 -2.79 5.46 -13.77
N ARG A 198 -2.40 4.99 -14.97
CA ARG A 198 -3.36 4.75 -16.06
C ARG A 198 -4.42 3.71 -15.69
N ARG A 199 -4.03 2.63 -15.01
CA ARG A 199 -4.96 1.58 -14.58
C ARG A 199 -6.00 2.13 -13.60
N PHE A 200 -5.56 2.81 -12.55
CA PHE A 200 -6.44 3.37 -11.53
C PHE A 200 -7.28 4.55 -12.04
N ALA A 201 -6.81 5.31 -13.04
CA ALA A 201 -7.62 6.33 -13.71
C ALA A 201 -8.82 5.76 -14.47
N GLY A 202 -8.75 4.49 -14.90
CA GLY A 202 -9.86 3.78 -15.55
C GLY A 202 -10.87 3.14 -14.58
N PHE A 203 -10.63 3.21 -13.26
CA PHE A 203 -11.50 2.67 -12.20
C PHE A 203 -12.40 3.74 -11.55
N SER A 204 -12.58 4.90 -12.18
CA SER A 204 -13.45 6.01 -11.68
C SER A 204 -14.86 5.96 -12.24
#